data_AF-A0A936BC71-F1
#
_entry.id   AF-A0A936BC71-F1
#
_cell.length_a   1.000
_cell.length_b   1.000
_cell.length_c   1.000
_cell.angle_alpha   90.00
_cell.angle_beta   90.00
_cell.angle_gamma   90.00
#
_symmetry.space_group_name_H-M   'P 1'
#
loop_
_entity.id
_entity.type
_entity.pdbx_description
1 polymer ?
#
loop_
_entity_poly.entity_id
_entity_poly.type
_entity_poly.pdbx_seq_one_letter_code
_entity_poly.pdbx_strand_id
1 'polypeptide(L)'
;MNRAWRWHTAVFSLLLLALTACGATDSAYEEPFDEQGVWPTEDNQYATGRVFEGAYELEVKASDGLFWATNGRDSGDGVYQVEATQVAGPLDNGYGLLFMSDPAEGNFYLFEISGDGYVNRPLSQFVRDRV
;
A
#
# COMPACT_ATOMS: atom_id res chain seq x y z
N MET A 1 49.97 -3.03 -33.11
CA MET A 1 48.62 -3.29 -32.53
C MET A 1 47.57 -2.93 -33.57
N ASN A 2 46.84 -3.93 -34.05
CA ASN A 2 46.05 -3.81 -35.26
C ASN A 2 44.72 -3.11 -34.95
N ARG A 3 44.32 -2.14 -35.77
CA ARG A 3 43.07 -1.36 -35.63
C ARG A 3 41.83 -2.25 -35.43
N ALA A 4 41.82 -3.43 -36.04
CA ALA A 4 40.76 -4.42 -35.90
C ALA A 4 40.61 -4.97 -34.46
N TRP A 5 41.72 -5.23 -33.75
CA TRP A 5 41.68 -5.74 -32.37
C TRP A 5 41.03 -4.73 -31.41
N ARG A 6 41.36 -3.44 -31.54
CA ARG A 6 40.79 -2.37 -30.72
C ARG A 6 39.29 -2.19 -30.92
N TRP A 7 38.79 -2.49 -32.12
CA TRP A 7 37.37 -2.39 -32.46
C TRP A 7 36.59 -3.56 -31.86
N HIS A 8 37.11 -4.78 -31.94
CA HIS A 8 36.47 -5.95 -31.32
C HIS A 8 36.43 -5.86 -29.79
N THR A 9 37.50 -5.38 -29.13
CA THR A 9 37.49 -5.16 -27.68
C THR A 9 36.48 -4.08 -27.27
N ALA A 10 36.37 -3.00 -28.03
CA ALA A 10 35.42 -1.93 -27.73
C ALA A 10 33.95 -2.39 -27.88
N VAL A 11 33.64 -3.14 -28.93
CA VAL A 11 32.30 -3.71 -29.16
C VAL A 11 31.94 -4.73 -28.07
N PHE A 12 32.89 -5.58 -27.67
CA PHE A 12 32.65 -6.57 -26.62
C PHE A 12 32.44 -5.93 -25.24
N SER A 13 33.21 -4.88 -24.91
CA SER A 13 32.99 -4.09 -23.69
C SER A 13 31.66 -3.33 -23.70
N LEU A 14 31.21 -2.84 -24.87
CA LEU A 14 29.91 -2.16 -25.00
C LEU A 14 28.73 -3.16 -24.83
N LEU A 15 28.87 -4.38 -25.34
CA LEU A 15 27.88 -5.45 -25.18
C LEU A 15 27.79 -5.93 -23.72
N LEU A 16 28.91 -6.02 -23.01
CA LEU A 16 28.93 -6.34 -21.57
C LEU A 16 28.25 -5.25 -20.72
N LEU A 17 28.42 -3.98 -21.05
CA LEU A 17 27.73 -2.85 -20.39
C LEU A 17 26.22 -2.81 -20.70
N ALA A 18 25.81 -3.25 -21.90
CA ALA A 18 24.40 -3.33 -22.26
C ALA A 18 23.66 -4.45 -21.52
N LEU A 19 24.35 -5.55 -21.18
CA LEU A 19 23.76 -6.69 -20.45
C LEU A 19 23.57 -6.43 -18.95
N THR A 20 24.34 -5.54 -18.34
CA THR A 20 24.20 -5.17 -16.91
C THR A 20 23.19 -4.04 -16.65
N ALA A 21 22.72 -3.36 -17.69
CA ALA A 21 21.77 -2.25 -17.57
C ALA A 21 20.31 -2.72 -17.37
N CYS A 22 20.02 -4.02 -17.53
CA CYS A 22 18.69 -4.59 -17.36
C CYS A 22 18.67 -5.43 -16.06
N GLY A 23 18.53 -4.77 -14.92
CA GLY A 23 18.55 -5.48 -13.62
C GLY A 23 17.87 -4.78 -12.45
N ALA A 24 17.44 -3.54 -12.58
CA ALA A 24 16.66 -2.86 -11.54
C ALA A 24 15.17 -3.12 -11.80
N THR A 25 14.70 -4.32 -11.43
CA THR A 25 13.26 -4.54 -11.24
C THR A 25 12.93 -3.95 -9.88
N ASP A 26 12.23 -2.81 -9.87
CA ASP A 26 11.69 -2.25 -8.63
C ASP A 26 10.71 -3.29 -8.06
N SER A 27 11.05 -3.92 -6.94
CA SER A 27 10.20 -4.92 -6.34
C SER A 27 8.96 -4.25 -5.78
N ALA A 28 7.77 -4.81 -6.04
CA ALA A 28 6.54 -4.34 -5.41
C ALA A 28 6.72 -4.28 -3.88
N TYR A 29 6.23 -3.22 -3.26
CA TYR A 29 6.22 -3.13 -1.81
C TYR A 29 5.21 -4.14 -1.26
N GLU A 30 5.65 -4.91 -0.27
CA GLU A 30 4.85 -5.89 0.46
C GLU A 30 5.13 -5.72 1.94
N GLU A 31 4.08 -5.84 2.75
CA GLU A 31 4.17 -5.76 4.21
C GLU A 31 3.71 -7.09 4.82
N PRO A 32 4.64 -7.90 5.36
CA PRO A 32 4.29 -9.18 5.97
C PRO A 32 3.76 -9.03 7.40
N PHE A 33 3.90 -7.85 8.02
CA PHE A 33 3.50 -7.60 9.42
C PHE A 33 4.17 -8.55 10.43
N ASP A 34 5.42 -8.92 10.18
CA ASP A 34 6.26 -9.66 11.15
C ASP A 34 6.65 -8.79 12.36
N GLU A 35 6.65 -7.47 12.18
CA GLU A 35 6.92 -6.47 13.20
C GLU A 35 6.05 -5.22 13.00
N GLN A 36 5.94 -4.37 14.02
CA GLN A 36 5.14 -3.15 13.96
C GLN A 36 5.59 -2.17 12.86
N GLY A 37 6.91 -2.10 12.60
CA GLY A 37 7.50 -1.26 11.58
C GLY A 37 7.06 0.21 11.67
N VAL A 38 6.63 0.75 10.53
CA VAL A 38 6.15 2.14 10.38
C VAL A 38 4.65 2.29 10.57
N TRP A 39 3.93 1.18 10.78
CA TRP A 39 2.47 1.24 10.92
C TRP A 39 2.08 1.85 12.27
N PRO A 40 1.02 2.67 12.34
CA PRO A 40 0.62 3.35 13.57
C PRO A 40 0.22 2.39 14.69
N THR A 41 0.56 2.76 15.93
CA THR A 41 0.19 2.05 17.17
C THR A 41 -0.86 2.82 17.97
N GLU A 42 -1.76 3.51 17.29
CA GLU A 42 -2.76 4.35 17.94
C GLU A 42 -3.57 3.53 18.95
N ASP A 43 -3.81 4.08 20.13
CA ASP A 43 -4.72 3.51 21.12
C ASP A 43 -5.43 4.65 21.85
N ASN A 44 -6.66 4.91 21.45
CA ASN A 44 -7.49 5.95 22.06
C ASN A 44 -8.94 5.49 22.19
N GLN A 45 -9.83 6.42 22.52
CA GLN A 45 -11.26 6.14 22.70
C GLN A 45 -12.00 5.79 21.39
N TYR A 46 -11.39 6.06 20.23
CA TYR A 46 -12.01 5.88 18.92
C TYR A 46 -11.49 4.66 18.16
N ALA A 47 -10.19 4.37 18.25
CA ALA A 47 -9.58 3.24 17.57
C ALA A 47 -8.31 2.73 18.27
N THR A 48 -7.98 1.47 17.98
CA THR A 48 -6.67 0.88 18.28
C THR A 48 -6.08 0.28 17.00
N GLY A 49 -4.81 0.59 16.71
CA GLY A 49 -4.04 0.01 15.63
C GLY A 49 -2.83 -0.74 16.18
N ARG A 50 -2.58 -1.96 15.73
CA ARG A 50 -1.40 -2.73 16.13
C ARG A 50 -1.09 -3.84 15.14
N VAL A 51 0.17 -4.24 15.06
CA VAL A 51 0.54 -5.51 14.45
C VAL A 51 0.34 -6.64 15.46
N PHE A 52 -0.44 -7.65 15.09
CA PHE A 52 -0.75 -8.81 15.91
C PHE A 52 -0.91 -10.05 15.02
N GLU A 53 -0.25 -11.15 15.39
CA GLU A 53 -0.34 -12.44 14.69
C GLU A 53 -0.14 -12.38 13.16
N GLY A 54 0.80 -11.55 12.68
CA GLY A 54 1.14 -11.46 11.25
C GLY A 54 0.17 -10.61 10.42
N ALA A 55 -0.65 -9.78 11.07
CA ALA A 55 -1.53 -8.82 10.41
C ALA A 55 -1.54 -7.48 11.15
N TYR A 56 -1.93 -6.41 10.46
CA TYR A 56 -2.31 -5.16 11.10
C TYR A 56 -3.79 -5.22 11.52
N GLU A 57 -4.02 -5.26 12.83
CA GLU A 57 -5.36 -5.17 13.41
C GLU A 57 -5.73 -3.70 13.62
N LEU A 58 -6.83 -3.29 13.00
CA LEU A 58 -7.47 -2.00 13.24
C LEU A 58 -8.81 -2.23 13.95
N GLU A 59 -8.85 -2.02 15.26
CA GLU A 59 -10.06 -2.07 16.08
C GLU A 59 -10.71 -0.68 16.11
N VAL A 60 -11.91 -0.55 15.56
CA VAL A 60 -12.71 0.67 15.66
C VAL A 60 -13.65 0.57 16.86
N LYS A 61 -13.47 1.49 17.83
CA LYS A 61 -14.26 1.59 19.06
C LYS A 61 -15.40 2.61 18.95
N ALA A 62 -15.28 3.56 18.02
CA ALA A 62 -16.31 4.55 17.74
C ALA A 62 -17.55 3.92 17.09
N SER A 63 -18.73 4.50 17.33
CA SER A 63 -20.00 4.04 16.74
C SER A 63 -20.14 4.37 15.25
N ASP A 64 -19.41 5.36 14.77
CA ASP A 64 -19.52 5.95 13.45
C ASP A 64 -18.22 6.65 13.06
N GLY A 65 -18.04 6.85 11.75
CA GLY A 65 -16.88 7.52 11.18
C GLY A 65 -16.03 6.61 10.30
N LEU A 66 -15.04 7.23 9.65
CA LEU A 66 -14.04 6.54 8.84
C LEU A 66 -12.71 6.59 9.61
N PHE A 67 -12.11 5.44 9.82
CA PHE A 67 -10.82 5.27 10.49
C PHE A 67 -9.87 4.55 9.54
N TRP A 68 -8.62 4.96 9.53
CA TRP A 68 -7.62 4.43 8.60
C TRP A 68 -6.23 4.48 9.24
N ALA A 69 -5.33 3.66 8.71
CA ALA A 69 -3.92 3.68 9.01
C ALA A 69 -3.14 3.70 7.70
N THR A 70 -2.04 4.44 7.65
CA THR A 70 -1.12 4.45 6.50
C THR A 70 0.31 4.24 6.98
N ASN A 71 1.14 3.65 6.13
CA ASN A 71 2.57 3.45 6.38
C ASN A 71 3.43 4.69 6.03
N GLY A 72 2.80 5.79 5.62
CA GLY A 72 3.45 7.04 5.22
C GLY A 72 4.28 6.96 3.93
N ARG A 73 4.17 5.89 3.15
CA ARG A 73 4.87 5.76 1.85
C ARG A 73 4.09 6.42 0.74
N ASP A 74 4.77 7.22 -0.06
CA ASP A 74 4.23 7.70 -1.32
C ASP A 74 4.20 6.57 -2.34
N SER A 75 3.05 6.38 -2.99
CA SER A 75 2.84 5.40 -4.04
C SER A 75 2.15 6.08 -5.23
N GLY A 76 2.48 5.65 -6.45
CA GLY A 76 1.94 6.21 -7.70
C GLY A 76 1.03 5.24 -8.43
N ASP A 77 0.99 5.32 -9.75
CA ASP A 77 0.20 4.38 -10.56
C ASP A 77 0.69 2.94 -10.35
N GLY A 78 -0.24 2.03 -10.04
CA GLY A 78 0.11 0.65 -9.72
C GLY A 78 -1.08 -0.24 -9.43
N VAL A 79 -0.79 -1.52 -9.19
CA VAL A 79 -1.76 -2.48 -8.67
C VAL A 79 -1.63 -2.50 -7.15
N TYR A 80 -2.75 -2.24 -6.48
CA TYR A 80 -2.84 -2.28 -5.03
C TYR A 80 -3.67 -3.50 -4.62
N GLN A 81 -3.15 -4.28 -3.68
CA GLN A 81 -3.82 -5.47 -3.16
C GLN A 81 -3.74 -5.45 -1.64
N VAL A 82 -4.83 -5.85 -0.98
CA VAL A 82 -4.88 -6.10 0.45
C VAL A 82 -5.66 -7.40 0.68
N GLU A 83 -5.18 -8.20 1.61
CA GLU A 83 -5.95 -9.31 2.18
C GLU A 83 -6.49 -8.84 3.52
N ALA A 84 -7.81 -8.80 3.65
CA ALA A 84 -8.47 -8.28 4.86
C ALA A 84 -9.66 -9.18 5.23
N THR A 85 -9.83 -9.41 6.53
CA THR A 85 -10.93 -10.20 7.09
C THR A 85 -11.49 -9.49 8.31
N GLN A 86 -12.82 -9.42 8.42
CA GLN A 86 -13.43 -8.97 9.66
C GLN A 86 -13.23 -10.01 10.77
N VAL A 87 -12.59 -9.59 11.87
CA VAL A 87 -12.40 -10.43 13.06
C VAL A 87 -13.62 -10.39 13.98
N ALA A 88 -14.20 -9.20 14.17
CA ALA A 88 -15.34 -8.95 15.06
C ALA A 88 -16.13 -7.69 14.63
N GLY A 89 -17.27 -7.48 15.27
CA GLY A 89 -18.14 -6.33 15.06
C GLY A 89 -19.43 -6.66 14.29
N PRO A 90 -20.26 -5.64 14.00
CA PRO A 90 -21.50 -5.81 13.23
C PRO A 90 -21.21 -6.21 11.78
N LEU A 91 -22.14 -6.91 11.12
CA LEU A 91 -22.04 -7.22 9.69
C LEU A 91 -22.26 -5.99 8.79
N ASP A 92 -23.12 -5.07 9.26
CA ASP A 92 -23.40 -3.78 8.61
C ASP A 92 -22.34 -2.72 9.00
N ASN A 93 -21.08 -3.12 8.92
CA ASN A 93 -19.92 -2.23 8.93
C ASN A 93 -19.13 -2.48 7.64
N GLY A 94 -18.09 -1.69 7.38
CA GLY A 94 -17.23 -1.92 6.23
C GLY A 94 -15.76 -1.76 6.55
N TYR A 95 -14.95 -2.50 5.79
CA TYR A 95 -13.49 -2.45 5.85
C TYR A 95 -12.92 -2.58 4.43
N GLY A 96 -11.68 -2.15 4.24
CA GLY A 96 -11.04 -2.29 2.94
C GLY A 96 -9.80 -1.42 2.78
N LEU A 97 -9.62 -0.94 1.55
CA LEU A 97 -8.39 -0.28 1.12
C LEU A 97 -8.62 1.21 0.88
N LEU A 98 -7.80 2.02 1.52
CA LEU A 98 -7.63 3.43 1.23
C LEU A 98 -6.30 3.62 0.51
N PHE A 99 -6.30 4.29 -0.63
CA PHE A 99 -5.10 4.46 -1.46
C PHE A 99 -5.11 5.80 -2.21
N MET A 100 -3.93 6.18 -2.73
CA MET A 100 -3.70 7.48 -3.40
C MET A 100 -4.18 8.65 -2.54
N SER A 101 -3.89 8.59 -1.24
CA SER A 101 -4.31 9.62 -0.29
C SER A 101 -3.39 10.82 -0.37
N ASP A 102 -3.97 12.01 -0.50
CA ASP A 102 -3.32 13.28 -0.25
C ASP A 102 -3.76 13.79 1.14
N PRO A 103 -2.90 13.71 2.16
CA PRO A 103 -3.23 14.19 3.50
C PRO A 103 -3.43 15.71 3.57
N ALA A 104 -2.79 16.48 2.68
CA ALA A 104 -2.89 17.94 2.66
C ALA A 104 -4.23 18.40 2.08
N GLU A 105 -4.71 17.70 1.06
CA GLU A 105 -5.99 18.01 0.41
C GLU A 105 -7.17 17.22 1.00
N GLY A 106 -6.91 16.13 1.73
CA GLY A 106 -7.96 15.25 2.26
C GLY A 106 -8.64 14.41 1.18
N ASN A 107 -7.95 14.18 0.07
CA ASN A 107 -8.43 13.41 -1.08
C ASN A 107 -7.92 11.98 -0.98
N PHE A 108 -8.77 11.00 -1.24
CA PHE A 108 -8.36 9.60 -1.31
C PHE A 108 -9.36 8.77 -2.11
N TYR A 109 -8.95 7.59 -2.55
CA TYR A 109 -9.85 6.57 -3.05
C TYR A 109 -10.09 5.53 -1.97
N LEU A 110 -11.36 5.12 -1.85
CA LEU A 110 -11.77 4.10 -0.90
C LEU A 110 -12.50 2.98 -1.64
N PHE A 111 -12.12 1.76 -1.30
CA PHE A 111 -12.84 0.54 -1.64
C PHE A 111 -13.20 -0.18 -0.34
N GLU A 112 -14.49 -0.47 -0.16
CA GLU A 112 -15.02 -1.02 1.10
C GLU A 112 -15.95 -2.21 0.81
N ILE A 113 -15.75 -3.27 1.59
CA ILE A 113 -16.61 -4.46 1.64
C ILE A 113 -17.17 -4.55 3.04
N SER A 114 -18.44 -4.94 3.17
CA SER A 114 -19.09 -5.20 4.44
C SER A 114 -18.72 -6.55 5.04
N GLY A 115 -19.01 -6.72 6.33
CA GLY A 115 -18.82 -8.00 7.02
C GLY A 115 -19.53 -9.19 6.40
N ASP A 116 -20.68 -8.96 5.75
CA ASP A 116 -21.45 -9.96 5.03
C ASP A 116 -21.09 -10.08 3.54
N GLY A 117 -20.04 -9.39 3.09
CA GLY A 117 -19.46 -9.53 1.75
C GLY A 117 -20.11 -8.68 0.66
N TYR A 118 -20.99 -7.74 1.02
CA TYR A 118 -21.52 -6.76 0.08
C TYR A 118 -20.51 -5.66 -0.20
N VAL A 119 -20.45 -5.20 -1.45
CA VAL A 119 -19.67 -4.01 -1.79
C VAL A 119 -20.49 -2.78 -1.40
N ASN A 120 -20.24 -2.25 -0.20
CA ASN A 120 -20.89 -1.03 0.29
C ASN A 120 -20.55 0.18 -0.57
N ARG A 121 -19.27 0.28 -0.96
CA ARG A 121 -18.76 1.38 -1.78
C ARG A 121 -17.89 0.82 -2.91
N PRO A 122 -18.41 0.76 -4.15
CA PRO A 122 -17.54 0.55 -5.30
C PRO A 122 -16.56 1.73 -5.41
N LEU A 123 -15.40 1.47 -6.00
CA LEU A 123 -14.25 2.39 -6.06
C LEU A 123 -14.70 3.83 -6.34
N SER A 124 -14.61 4.66 -5.31
CA SER A 124 -15.13 6.03 -5.32
C SER A 124 -14.06 6.98 -4.81
N GLN A 125 -13.92 8.12 -5.50
CA GLN A 125 -13.08 9.21 -5.01
C GLN A 125 -13.84 9.91 -3.88
N PHE A 126 -13.23 9.98 -2.70
CA PHE A 126 -13.73 10.79 -1.61
C PHE A 126 -12.87 12.05 -1.51
N VAL A 127 -13.53 13.20 -1.66
CA VAL A 127 -12.97 14.52 -1.32
C VAL A 127 -13.61 14.85 0.01
N ARG A 128 -12.82 14.92 1.09
CA ARG A 128 -13.38 15.38 2.36
C ARG A 128 -13.65 16.88 2.25
N ASP A 129 -14.92 17.29 2.21
CA ASP A 129 -15.29 18.66 2.58
C ASP A 129 -14.76 18.86 4.00
N ARG A 130 -13.76 19.75 4.13
CA ARG A 130 -13.15 20.04 5.42
C ARG A 130 -14.24 20.43 6.41
N VAL A 131 -14.33 19.69 7.52
CA VAL A 131 -14.94 20.19 8.76
C VAL A 131 -13.90 21.03 9.47
#